data_AF-A0A4Q6G794-F1
#
_entry.id   AF-A0A4Q6G794-F1
#
_cell.length_a   1.000
_cell.length_b   1.000
_cell.length_c   1.000
_cell.angle_alpha   90.00
_cell.angle_beta   90.00
_cell.angle_gamma   90.00
#
_symmetry.space_group_name_H-M   'P 1'
#
loop_
_entity.id
_entity.type
_entity.pdbx_description
1 polymer ?
#
loop_
_entity_poly.entity_id
_entity_poly.type
_entity_poly.pdbx_seq_one_letter_code
_entity_poly.pdbx_strand_id
1 'polypeptide(L)'
;MSEINRDGDLELNIGAARALHLAAQDMLAPRRRRASKADVLAAIRRMGMLQIDTISVVARSPYLVLWSRLGDYEPGWLDELLAEGHLFEYWAHEACFLPIEDYGLYRHRMLDPEA
;
A
#
# COMPACT_ATOMS: atom_id res chain seq x y z
N MET A 1 -12.83 -26.24 5.00
CA MET A 1 -13.16 -25.46 3.80
C MET A 1 -13.70 -24.11 4.26
N SER A 2 -13.79 -23.07 3.44
CA SER A 2 -14.63 -21.90 3.77
C SER A 2 -16.07 -22.28 3.44
N GLU A 3 -16.99 -22.07 4.37
CA GLU A 3 -18.39 -22.50 4.27
C GLU A 3 -19.31 -21.31 4.57
N ILE A 4 -20.48 -21.29 3.94
CA ILE A 4 -21.56 -20.37 4.30
C ILE A 4 -22.34 -21.03 5.42
N ASN A 5 -22.32 -20.44 6.62
CA ASN A 5 -23.08 -20.97 7.75
C ASN A 5 -24.59 -20.76 7.50
N ARG A 6 -25.45 -21.52 8.19
CA ARG A 6 -26.92 -21.50 8.04
C ARG A 6 -27.54 -20.12 8.25
N ASP A 7 -26.84 -19.21 8.92
CA ASP A 7 -27.27 -17.83 9.17
C ASP A 7 -26.92 -16.86 8.03
N GLY A 8 -26.25 -17.34 6.97
CA GLY A 8 -25.78 -16.53 5.84
C GLY A 8 -24.40 -15.92 6.04
N ASP A 9 -23.75 -16.19 7.16
CA ASP A 9 -22.43 -15.67 7.49
C ASP A 9 -21.31 -16.44 6.75
N LEU A 10 -20.34 -15.67 6.24
CA LEU A 10 -19.15 -16.20 5.58
C LEU A 10 -18.08 -16.55 6.63
N GLU A 11 -17.81 -17.84 6.83
CA GLU A 11 -16.71 -18.29 7.69
C GLU A 11 -15.43 -18.56 6.88
N LEU A 12 -14.38 -17.78 7.17
CA LEU A 12 -13.07 -17.94 6.55
C LEU A 12 -12.15 -18.78 7.44
N ASN A 13 -11.72 -19.94 6.96
CA ASN A 13 -10.58 -20.63 7.59
C ASN A 13 -9.28 -19.83 7.39
N ILE A 14 -8.24 -20.15 8.16
CA ILE A 14 -6.96 -19.41 8.13
C ILE A 14 -6.31 -19.37 6.73
N GLY A 15 -6.44 -20.44 5.94
CA GLY A 15 -5.91 -20.48 4.58
C GLY A 15 -6.66 -19.53 3.65
N ALA A 16 -7.99 -19.51 3.75
CA ALA A 16 -8.84 -18.59 3.00
C ALA A 16 -8.59 -17.13 3.40
N ALA A 17 -8.46 -16.84 4.71
CA ALA A 17 -8.15 -15.50 5.20
C ALA A 17 -6.78 -14.99 4.70
N ARG A 18 -5.76 -15.84 4.70
CA ARG A 18 -4.44 -15.49 4.14
C ARG A 18 -4.51 -15.24 2.63
N ALA A 19 -5.16 -16.12 1.89
CA ALA A 19 -5.31 -15.96 0.44
C ALA A 19 -6.07 -14.67 0.11
N LEU A 20 -7.12 -14.35 0.86
CA LEU A 20 -7.86 -13.09 0.74
C LEU A 20 -6.95 -11.88 1.00
N HIS A 21 -6.15 -11.90 2.06
CA HIS A 21 -5.22 -10.81 2.34
C HIS A 21 -4.18 -10.63 1.23
N LEU A 22 -3.57 -11.72 0.75
CA LEU A 22 -2.62 -11.68 -0.37
C LEU A 22 -3.28 -11.18 -1.66
N ALA A 23 -4.52 -11.58 -1.95
CA ALA A 23 -5.27 -11.08 -3.09
C ALA A 23 -5.56 -9.58 -2.95
N ALA A 24 -5.98 -9.14 -1.76
CA ALA A 24 -6.23 -7.74 -1.45
C ALA A 24 -4.97 -6.87 -1.56
N GLN A 25 -3.76 -7.46 -1.51
CA GLN A 25 -2.49 -6.76 -1.62
C GLN A 25 -1.80 -6.95 -2.99
N ASP A 26 -2.46 -7.58 -3.96
CA ASP A 26 -1.90 -7.97 -5.28
C ASP A 26 -0.64 -8.85 -5.18
N MET A 27 -0.59 -9.70 -4.15
CA MET A 27 0.50 -10.65 -3.87
C MET A 27 0.12 -12.11 -4.08
N LEU A 28 -1.11 -12.41 -4.50
CA LEU A 28 -1.54 -13.80 -4.74
C LEU A 28 -1.16 -14.33 -6.13
N ALA A 29 -1.01 -13.43 -7.11
CA ALA A 29 -0.67 -13.78 -8.49
C ALA A 29 0.79 -13.44 -8.80
N PRO A 30 1.46 -14.22 -9.67
CA PRO A 30 2.79 -13.88 -10.13
C PRO A 30 2.76 -12.62 -11.00
N ARG A 31 3.86 -11.86 -10.94
CA ARG A 31 4.08 -10.68 -11.77
C ARG A 31 4.18 -11.11 -13.24
N ARG A 32 3.53 -10.37 -14.14
CA ARG A 32 3.42 -10.75 -15.58
C ARG A 32 4.32 -9.94 -16.50
N ARG A 33 4.84 -8.81 -16.03
CA ARG A 33 5.68 -7.88 -16.82
C ARG A 33 6.62 -7.09 -15.91
N ARG A 34 7.59 -6.40 -16.51
CA ARG A 34 8.41 -5.39 -15.83
C ARG A 34 7.51 -4.26 -15.30
N ALA A 35 7.89 -3.71 -14.16
CA ALA A 35 7.22 -2.58 -13.55
C ALA A 35 7.44 -1.31 -14.38
N SER A 36 6.48 -0.40 -14.26
CA SER A 36 6.51 0.97 -14.75
C SER A 36 6.22 1.91 -13.58
N LYS A 37 6.51 3.20 -13.74
CA LYS A 37 6.21 4.23 -12.74
C LYS A 37 4.74 4.21 -12.28
N ALA A 38 3.81 3.96 -13.21
CA ALA A 38 2.39 3.87 -12.89
C ALA A 38 2.07 2.72 -11.90
N ASP A 39 2.86 1.64 -11.91
CA ASP A 39 2.65 0.51 -11.00
C ASP A 39 3.08 0.84 -9.56
N VAL A 40 4.04 1.75 -9.37
CA VAL A 40 4.39 2.28 -8.03
C VAL A 40 3.20 3.00 -7.42
N LEU A 41 2.61 3.94 -8.18
CA LEU A 41 1.41 4.65 -7.73
C LEU A 41 0.23 3.69 -7.51
N ALA A 42 0.02 2.72 -8.40
CA ALA A 42 -1.03 1.72 -8.25
C ALA A 42 -0.84 0.85 -7.00
N ALA A 43 0.40 0.45 -6.69
CA ALA A 43 0.71 -0.31 -5.48
C ALA A 43 0.41 0.49 -4.21
N ILE A 44 0.78 1.77 -4.16
CA ILE A 44 0.51 2.64 -3.00
C ILE A 44 -1.00 2.85 -2.83
N ARG A 45 -1.74 3.10 -3.93
CA ARG A 45 -3.21 3.16 -3.92
C ARG A 45 -3.85 1.88 -3.40
N ARG A 46 -3.34 0.72 -3.81
CA ARG A 46 -3.85 -0.58 -3.37
C ARG A 46 -3.60 -0.82 -1.87
N MET A 47 -2.46 -0.36 -1.35
CA MET A 47 -2.15 -0.41 0.08
C MET A 47 -2.91 0.65 0.89
N GLY A 48 -3.28 1.77 0.25
CA GLY A 48 -3.86 2.97 0.88
C GLY A 48 -2.79 3.90 1.47
N MET A 49 -1.68 3.37 1.94
CA MET A 49 -0.54 4.15 2.44
C MET A 49 0.77 3.36 2.34
N LEU A 50 1.89 4.07 2.19
CA LEU A 50 3.23 3.48 2.25
C LEU A 50 4.03 4.17 3.34
N GLN A 51 4.37 3.43 4.40
CA GLN A 51 5.08 3.97 5.55
C GLN A 51 6.48 4.47 5.17
N ILE A 52 6.83 5.64 5.71
CA ILE A 52 8.17 6.23 5.70
C ILE A 52 8.87 5.73 6.96
N ASP A 53 9.89 4.89 6.78
CA ASP A 53 10.67 4.33 7.88
C ASP A 53 12.16 4.65 7.68
N THR A 54 12.85 4.94 8.78
CA THR A 54 14.27 5.28 8.80
C THR A 54 15.18 4.05 8.88
N ILE A 55 14.66 2.86 9.18
CA ILE A 55 15.44 1.61 9.19
C ILE A 55 15.96 1.31 7.78
N SER A 56 17.28 1.18 7.65
CA SER A 56 17.96 1.07 6.35
C SER A 56 19.13 0.08 6.31
N VAL A 57 19.01 -1.08 6.97
CA VAL A 57 20.09 -2.10 7.02
C VAL A 57 20.43 -2.65 5.63
N VAL A 58 19.43 -2.83 4.75
CA VAL A 58 19.61 -3.26 3.36
C VAL A 58 19.20 -2.14 2.40
N ALA A 59 17.97 -1.65 2.58
CA ALA A 59 17.41 -0.45 1.97
C ALA A 59 16.36 0.10 2.94
N ARG A 60 15.89 1.34 2.74
CA ARG A 60 14.75 1.85 3.53
C ARG A 60 13.51 0.99 3.29
N SER A 61 12.74 0.74 4.35
CA SER A 61 11.50 -0.06 4.32
C SER A 61 10.59 0.18 3.10
N PRO A 62 10.25 1.44 2.72
CA PRO A 62 9.35 1.69 1.58
C PRO A 62 9.84 1.05 0.27
N TYR A 63 11.15 1.03 0.04
CA TYR A 63 11.70 0.42 -1.17
C TYR A 63 11.57 -1.10 -1.18
N LEU A 64 11.72 -1.75 -0.02
CA LEU A 64 11.53 -3.19 0.12
C LEU A 64 10.06 -3.59 -0.05
N VAL A 65 9.15 -2.81 0.53
CA VAL A 65 7.69 -3.03 0.41
C VAL A 65 7.23 -2.95 -1.05
N LEU A 66 7.73 -1.97 -1.80
CA LEU A 66 7.47 -1.83 -3.23
C LEU A 66 8.12 -2.96 -4.03
N TRP A 67 9.37 -3.33 -3.74
CA TRP A 67 10.05 -4.44 -4.40
C TRP A 67 9.33 -5.79 -4.21
N SER A 68 8.76 -6.05 -3.03
CA SER A 68 7.97 -7.26 -2.78
C SER A 68 6.73 -7.37 -3.69
N ARG A 69 6.18 -6.25 -4.16
CA ARG A 69 5.02 -6.20 -5.07
C ARG A 69 5.44 -6.15 -6.54
N LEU A 70 6.38 -5.27 -6.85
CA LEU A 70 6.74 -4.89 -8.22
C LEU A 70 7.94 -5.66 -8.79
N GLY A 71 8.80 -6.18 -7.93
CA GLY A 71 10.08 -6.76 -8.32
C GLY A 71 11.12 -5.71 -8.64
N ASP A 72 11.95 -6.01 -9.64
CA ASP A 72 12.92 -5.04 -10.17
C ASP A 72 12.17 -3.85 -10.77
N TYR A 73 12.30 -2.68 -10.14
CA TYR A 73 11.69 -1.41 -10.51
C TYR A 73 12.70 -0.30 -10.24
N GLU A 74 12.52 0.87 -10.87
CA GLU A 74 13.37 2.04 -10.65
C GLU A 74 12.92 2.77 -9.36
N PRO A 75 13.74 2.79 -8.28
CA PRO A 75 13.34 3.42 -7.02
C PRO A 75 13.06 4.92 -7.13
N GLY A 76 13.73 5.63 -8.05
CA GLY A 76 13.53 7.06 -8.26
C GLY A 76 12.10 7.44 -8.65
N TRP A 77 11.30 6.49 -9.16
CA TRP A 77 9.89 6.72 -9.47
C TRP A 77 9.05 7.10 -8.24
N LEU A 78 9.42 6.65 -7.04
CA LEU A 78 8.72 7.06 -5.82
C LEU A 78 8.91 8.56 -5.55
N ASP A 79 10.15 9.03 -5.64
CA ASP A 79 10.51 10.43 -5.43
C ASP A 79 9.90 11.32 -6.53
N GLU A 80 9.91 10.86 -7.78
CA GLU A 80 9.28 11.58 -8.89
C GLU A 80 7.76 11.69 -8.70
N LEU A 81 7.07 10.63 -8.27
CA LEU A 81 5.63 10.67 -8.01
C LEU A 81 5.26 11.65 -6.88
N LEU A 82 6.11 11.73 -5.85
CA LEU A 82 5.97 12.75 -4.81
C LEU A 82 6.18 14.16 -5.38
N ALA A 83 7.26 14.38 -6.12
CA ALA A 83 7.58 15.68 -6.71
C ALA A 83 6.53 16.16 -7.73
N GLU A 84 5.90 15.24 -8.45
CA GLU A 84 4.79 15.50 -9.39
C GLU A 84 3.45 15.75 -8.69
N GLY A 85 3.36 15.57 -7.37
CA GLY A 85 2.14 15.76 -6.59
C GLY A 85 1.12 14.63 -6.74
N HIS A 86 1.53 13.45 -7.22
CA HIS A 86 0.70 12.25 -7.19
C HIS A 86 0.62 11.62 -5.80
N LEU A 87 1.61 11.91 -4.97
CA LEU A 87 1.68 11.51 -3.56
C LEU A 87 1.86 12.74 -2.68
N PHE A 88 1.50 12.62 -1.41
CA PHE A 88 1.89 13.57 -0.37
C PHE A 88 2.38 12.83 0.87
N GLU A 89 3.19 13.51 1.68
CA GLU A 89 3.65 12.99 2.97
C GLU A 89 2.77 13.53 4.11
N TYR A 90 2.30 12.64 4.98
CA TYR A 90 1.56 13.04 6.18
C TYR A 90 1.64 11.98 7.28
N TRP A 91 1.37 12.42 8.50
CA TRP A 91 1.18 11.55 9.67
C TRP A 91 -0.23 10.94 9.64
N ALA A 92 -0.35 9.74 9.06
CA ALA A 92 -1.57 8.94 9.07
C ALA A 92 -1.59 8.01 10.29
N HIS A 93 -1.38 6.70 10.11
CA HIS A 93 -1.06 5.81 11.23
C HIS A 93 0.33 6.15 11.81
N GLU A 94 1.28 6.46 10.93
CA GLU A 94 2.62 6.99 11.18
C GLU A 94 2.97 7.92 9.99
N ALA A 95 4.23 8.35 9.85
CA ALA A 95 4.71 9.02 8.64
C ALA A 95 4.53 8.12 7.41
N CYS A 96 3.78 8.59 6.40
CA CYS A 96 3.43 7.82 5.20
C CYS A 96 3.47 8.68 3.93
N PHE A 97 3.76 8.03 2.80
CA PHE A 97 3.33 8.47 1.47
C PHE A 97 1.87 8.05 1.25
N LEU A 98 1.03 8.99 0.83
CA LEU A 98 -0.40 8.80 0.59
C LEU A 98 -0.78 9.26 -0.83
N PRO A 99 -1.72 8.60 -1.51
CA PRO A 99 -2.25 9.07 -2.79
C PRO A 99 -2.88 10.46 -2.67
N ILE A 100 -2.60 11.37 -3.60
CA ILE A 100 -3.11 12.75 -3.52
C ILE A 100 -4.64 12.84 -3.47
N GLU A 101 -5.34 11.90 -4.08
CA GLU A 101 -6.81 11.82 -4.00
C GLU A 101 -7.34 11.64 -2.57
N ASP A 102 -6.54 11.10 -1.65
CA ASP A 102 -6.93 10.88 -0.25
C ASP A 102 -6.71 12.13 0.61
N TYR A 103 -6.12 13.21 0.07
CA TYR A 103 -5.84 14.43 0.82
C TYR A 103 -7.09 14.97 1.54
N GLY A 104 -8.26 14.93 0.87
CA GLY A 104 -9.53 15.35 1.46
C GLY A 104 -9.95 14.53 2.69
N LEU A 105 -9.59 13.24 2.74
CA LEU A 105 -9.88 12.36 3.88
C LEU A 105 -9.05 12.75 5.11
N TYR A 106 -7.81 13.19 4.90
CA TYR A 106 -6.89 13.57 5.98
C TYR A 106 -6.94 15.06 6.35
N ARG A 107 -7.49 15.91 5.47
CA ARG A 107 -7.48 17.37 5.65
C ARG A 107 -8.06 17.84 6.98
N HIS A 108 -9.10 17.19 7.49
CA HIS A 108 -9.69 17.56 8.78
C HIS A 108 -8.69 17.36 9.94
N ARG A 109 -7.95 16.25 9.97
CA ARG A 109 -6.90 15.98 10.98
C ARG A 109 -5.66 16.85 10.80
N MET A 110 -5.40 17.35 9.60
CA MET A 110 -4.33 18.32 9.38
C MET A 110 -4.66 19.68 10.01
N LEU A 111 -5.93 20.08 9.98
CA LEU A 111 -6.41 21.34 10.55
C LEU A 111 -6.63 21.25 12.06
N ASP A 112 -7.00 20.07 12.54
CA ASP A 112 -7.20 19.77 13.95
C ASP A 112 -6.53 18.43 14.32
N PRO A 113 -5.22 18.45 14.62
CA PRO A 113 -4.45 17.24 14.90
C PRO A 113 -4.78 16.58 16.25
N GLU A 114 -5.50 17.28 17.13
CA GLU A 114 -5.82 16.83 18.49
C GLU A 114 -7.24 16.24 18.62
N ALA A 115 -8.04 16.31 17.56
CA ALA A 115 -9.42 15.81 17.51
C ALA A 115 -9.56 14.28 17.48
#